data_AF-A0AAU0VPT6-F1
#
_entry.id   AF-A0AAU0VPT6-F1
#
_cell.length_a   1.000
_cell.length_b   1.000
_cell.length_c   1.000
_cell.angle_alpha   90.00
_cell.angle_beta   90.00
_cell.angle_gamma   90.00
#
_symmetry.space_group_name_H-M   'P 1'
#
loop_
_entity.id
_entity.type
_entity.pdbx_description
1 polymer ?
#
loop_
_entity_poly.entity_id
_entity_poly.type
_entity_poly.pdbx_seq_one_letter_code
_entity_poly.pdbx_strand_id
1 'polypeptide(L)'
;MQNADLDVSEDGLTSLANDLDEMQRHLERQTRTMDEVVDKIAAGWQGPTATAYRSLHRGVAEDAVRIRQVMVLLETAMRASRDGFTEQELDTLGRIRRMQEGEDVSAAARALTVPDPAPATHAKGPTSRILSI
;
A
#
# COMPACT_ATOMS: atom_id res chain seq x y z
N MET A 1 17.40 -7.16 37.23
CA MET A 1 16.73 -6.76 35.98
C MET A 1 15.84 -7.92 35.59
N GLN A 2 14.53 -7.75 35.67
CA GLN A 2 13.57 -8.77 35.22
C GLN A 2 13.54 -8.71 33.70
N ASN A 3 14.14 -9.72 33.06
CA ASN A 3 13.91 -9.97 31.65
C ASN A 3 12.43 -10.25 31.51
N ALA A 4 11.70 -9.39 30.80
CA ALA A 4 10.36 -9.70 30.35
C ALA A 4 10.52 -10.81 29.31
N ASP A 5 10.64 -12.05 29.80
CA ASP A 5 10.49 -13.24 29.00
C ASP A 5 9.06 -13.18 28.48
N LEU A 6 8.93 -12.82 27.20
CA LEU A 6 7.67 -12.91 26.51
C LEU A 6 7.40 -14.42 26.43
N ASP A 7 6.66 -14.95 27.41
CA ASP A 7 6.22 -16.34 27.48
C ASP A 7 5.19 -16.60 26.38
N VAL A 8 5.68 -16.59 25.14
CA VAL A 8 4.92 -16.82 23.92
C VAL A 8 5.51 -18.08 23.31
N SER A 9 4.69 -19.13 23.25
CA SER A 9 5.06 -20.39 22.60
C SER A 9 5.52 -20.16 21.16
N GLU A 10 6.47 -20.98 20.69
CA GLU A 10 6.93 -21.03 19.29
C GLU A 10 5.75 -21.12 18.30
N ASP A 11 4.72 -21.89 18.65
CA ASP A 11 3.49 -22.01 17.88
C ASP A 11 2.71 -20.68 17.82
N GLY A 12 2.72 -19.92 18.91
CA GLY A 12 2.10 -18.60 19.00
C GLY A 12 2.81 -17.57 18.13
N LEU A 13 4.15 -17.57 18.13
CA LEU A 13 4.95 -16.70 17.25
C LEU A 13 4.76 -17.05 15.77
N THR A 14 4.67 -18.34 15.45
CA THR A 14 4.38 -18.80 14.09
C THR A 14 2.98 -18.38 13.63
N SER A 15 1.97 -18.52 14.49
CA SER A 15 0.62 -18.06 14.20
C SER A 15 0.58 -16.55 13.94
N LEU A 16 1.20 -15.75 14.81
CA LEU A 16 1.23 -14.29 14.66
C LEU A 16 1.92 -13.85 13.37
N ALA A 17 3.01 -14.53 12.98
CA ALA A 17 3.67 -14.26 11.71
C ALA A 17 2.74 -14.55 10.51
N ASN A 18 1.96 -15.63 10.57
CA ASN A 18 0.98 -15.96 9.53
C ASN A 18 -0.18 -14.94 9.48
N ASP A 19 -0.63 -14.47 10.64
CA ASP A 19 -1.69 -13.45 10.73
C ASP A 19 -1.22 -12.11 10.13
N LEU A 20 0.04 -11.72 10.37
CA LEU A 20 0.64 -10.52 9.76
C LEU A 20 0.70 -10.62 8.23
N ASP A 21 1.11 -11.77 7.71
CA ASP A 21 1.14 -12.06 6.27
C ASP A 21 -0.28 -12.05 5.65
N GLU A 22 -1.29 -12.57 6.36
CA GLU A 22 -2.68 -12.49 5.90
C GLU A 22 -3.22 -11.04 5.88
N MET A 23 -2.92 -10.26 6.92
CA MET A 23 -3.31 -8.84 6.98
C MET A 23 -2.66 -8.04 5.86
N GLN A 24 -1.39 -8.30 5.54
CA GLN A 24 -0.72 -7.65 4.42
C GLN A 24 -1.49 -7.89 3.10
N ARG A 25 -1.81 -9.15 2.79
CA ARG A 25 -2.59 -9.49 1.59
C ARG A 25 -3.98 -8.86 1.62
N HIS A 26 -4.60 -8.75 2.78
CA HIS A 26 -5.92 -8.12 2.92
C HIS A 26 -5.87 -6.63 2.59
N LEU A 27 -4.90 -5.89 3.12
CA LEU A 27 -4.74 -4.46 2.88
C LEU A 27 -4.43 -4.15 1.40
N GLU A 28 -3.58 -4.97 0.76
CA GLU A 28 -3.31 -4.85 -0.68
C GLU A 28 -4.59 -5.05 -1.52
N ARG A 29 -5.42 -6.04 -1.17
CA ARG A 29 -6.71 -6.26 -1.85
C ARG A 29 -7.67 -5.09 -1.65
N GLN A 30 -7.82 -4.60 -0.41
CA GLN A 30 -8.71 -3.47 -0.13
C GLN A 30 -8.30 -2.21 -0.88
N THR A 31 -7.00 -1.94 -0.99
CA THR A 31 -6.47 -0.79 -1.75
C THR A 31 -6.87 -0.89 -3.23
N ARG A 32 -6.68 -2.05 -3.85
CA ARG A 32 -7.08 -2.31 -5.25
C ARG A 32 -8.60 -2.24 -5.45
N THR A 33 -9.39 -2.80 -4.52
CA THR A 33 -10.85 -2.71 -4.59
C THR A 33 -11.31 -1.26 -4.50
N MET A 34 -10.70 -0.46 -3.63
CA MET A 34 -11.02 0.97 -3.53
C MET A 34 -10.67 1.70 -4.82
N ASP A 35 -9.54 1.38 -5.47
CA ASP A 35 -9.14 1.91 -6.78
C ASP A 35 -10.16 1.59 -7.88
N GLU A 36 -10.65 0.34 -7.99
CA GLU A 36 -11.69 -0.03 -8.96
C GLU A 36 -13.02 0.71 -8.73
N VAL A 37 -13.38 0.95 -7.46
CA VAL A 37 -14.56 1.74 -7.11
C VAL A 37 -14.34 3.20 -7.51
N VAL A 38 -13.14 3.75 -7.31
CA VAL A 38 -12.80 5.11 -7.76
C VAL A 38 -12.98 5.22 -9.26
N ASP A 39 -12.48 4.29 -10.07
CA ASP A 39 -12.61 4.40 -11.52
C ASP A 39 -14.07 4.38 -11.99
N LYS A 40 -14.91 3.55 -11.36
CA LYS A 40 -16.36 3.51 -11.64
C LYS A 40 -17.07 4.82 -11.26
N ILE A 41 -16.68 5.45 -10.16
CA ILE A 41 -17.30 6.69 -9.66
C ILE A 41 -16.72 7.92 -10.38
N ALA A 42 -15.41 7.97 -10.61
CA ALA A 42 -14.70 9.05 -11.27
C ALA A 42 -15.10 9.19 -12.75
N ALA A 43 -15.58 8.12 -13.40
CA ALA A 43 -16.23 8.23 -14.70
C ALA A 43 -17.41 9.24 -14.69
N GLY A 44 -18.08 9.42 -13.55
CA GLY A 44 -19.16 10.39 -13.36
C GLY A 44 -18.74 11.72 -12.71
N TRP A 45 -17.55 11.80 -12.10
CA TRP A 45 -17.04 13.02 -11.46
C TRP A 45 -15.86 13.56 -12.29
N GLN A 46 -16.12 14.61 -13.07
CA GLN A 46 -15.06 15.35 -13.78
C GLN A 46 -14.70 16.62 -13.00
N GLY A 47 -13.42 17.00 -13.02
CA GLY A 47 -12.95 18.29 -12.50
C GLY A 47 -12.31 18.24 -11.10
N PRO A 48 -12.33 19.36 -10.35
CA PRO A 48 -11.53 19.54 -9.13
C PRO A 48 -11.79 18.49 -8.03
N THR A 49 -13.04 18.04 -7.88
CA THR A 49 -13.41 17.02 -6.88
C THR A 49 -12.76 15.68 -7.16
N ALA A 50 -12.71 15.26 -8.43
CA ALA A 50 -12.05 14.01 -8.81
C ALA A 50 -10.54 14.08 -8.58
N THR A 51 -9.93 15.25 -8.85
CA THR A 51 -8.50 15.49 -8.57
C THR A 51 -8.20 15.39 -7.07
N ALA A 52 -9.01 16.04 -6.23
CA ALA A 52 -8.86 15.99 -4.77
C ALA A 52 -9.00 14.56 -4.23
N TYR A 53 -9.99 13.80 -4.72
CA TYR A 53 -10.21 12.43 -4.29
C TYR A 53 -9.09 11.47 -4.73
N ARG A 54 -8.61 11.56 -5.98
CA ARG A 54 -7.43 10.79 -6.46
C ARG A 54 -6.20 11.09 -5.61
N SER A 55 -6.02 12.34 -5.18
CA SER A 55 -4.90 12.69 -4.29
C SER A 55 -5.02 12.06 -2.91
N LEU A 56 -6.23 12.04 -2.33
CA LEU A 56 -6.49 11.34 -1.07
C LEU A 56 -6.21 9.84 -1.20
N HIS A 57 -6.72 9.22 -2.26
CA HIS A 57 -6.53 7.79 -2.51
C HIS A 57 -5.05 7.42 -2.63
N ARG A 58 -4.25 8.23 -3.34
CA ARG A 58 -2.79 8.04 -3.42
C ARG A 58 -2.13 8.09 -2.04
N GLY A 59 -2.55 9.03 -1.17
CA GLY A 59 -2.07 9.10 0.21
C GLY A 59 -2.38 7.82 1.00
N VAL A 60 -3.58 7.28 0.84
CA VAL A 60 -3.96 6.00 1.48
C VAL A 60 -3.15 4.82 0.93
N ALA A 61 -2.88 4.79 -0.38
CA ALA A 61 -2.03 3.77 -0.98
C ALA A 61 -0.57 3.86 -0.45
N GLU A 62 -0.05 5.07 -0.27
CA GLU A 62 1.27 5.29 0.36
C GLU A 62 1.29 4.83 1.83
N ASP A 63 0.22 5.09 2.59
CA ASP A 63 0.06 4.58 3.95
C ASP A 63 0.03 3.05 3.98
N ALA A 64 -0.69 2.42 3.06
CA ALA A 64 -0.75 0.96 2.94
C ALA A 64 0.63 0.35 2.65
N VAL A 65 1.43 0.99 1.78
CA VAL A 65 2.83 0.57 1.53
C VAL A 65 3.67 0.66 2.80
N ARG A 66 3.59 1.77 3.54
CA ARG A 66 4.32 1.95 4.81
C ARG A 66 3.92 0.90 5.85
N ILE A 67 2.62 0.64 6.00
CA ILE A 67 2.11 -0.38 6.93
C ILE A 67 2.66 -1.75 6.55
N ARG A 68 2.65 -2.11 5.25
CA ARG A 68 3.23 -3.35 4.74
C ARG A 68 4.71 -3.50 5.07
N GLN A 69 5.51 -2.45 4.91
CA GLN A 69 6.94 -2.48 5.26
C GLN A 69 7.14 -2.84 6.74
N VAL A 70 6.40 -2.17 7.63
CA VAL A 70 6.44 -2.46 9.08
C VAL A 70 5.99 -3.90 9.36
N MET A 71 4.91 -4.37 8.74
CA MET A 71 4.42 -5.73 8.93
C MET A 71 5.44 -6.80 8.50
N VAL A 72 6.12 -6.63 7.37
CA VAL A 72 7.18 -7.57 6.92
C VAL A 72 8.32 -7.64 7.94
N LEU A 73 8.72 -6.49 8.51
CA LEU A 73 9.77 -6.46 9.52
C LEU A 73 9.32 -7.19 10.79
N LEU A 74 8.07 -6.95 11.23
CA LEU A 74 7.49 -7.62 12.40
C LEU A 74 7.34 -9.12 12.18
N GLU A 75 6.82 -9.56 11.05
CA GLU A 75 6.69 -10.98 10.67
C GLU A 75 8.05 -11.67 10.71
N THR A 76 9.07 -11.06 10.10
CA THR A 76 10.42 -11.60 10.09
C THR A 76 11.00 -11.67 11.50
N ALA A 77 10.77 -10.63 12.32
CA ALA A 77 11.22 -10.62 13.70
C ALA A 77 10.55 -11.71 14.55
N MET A 78 9.25 -11.95 14.37
CA MET A 78 8.52 -13.01 15.08
C MET A 78 9.01 -14.40 14.65
N ARG A 79 9.28 -14.61 13.36
CA ARG A 79 9.87 -15.88 12.88
C ARG A 79 11.27 -16.11 13.42
N ALA A 80 12.12 -15.08 13.40
CA ALA A 80 13.46 -15.14 13.98
C ALA A 80 13.45 -15.32 15.50
N SER A 81 12.44 -14.77 16.19
CA SER A 81 12.29 -14.92 17.63
C SER A 81 11.87 -16.34 18.03
N ARG A 82 11.40 -17.18 17.11
CA ARG A 82 10.92 -18.54 17.41
C ARG A 82 11.99 -19.38 18.13
N ASP A 83 13.20 -19.38 17.61
CA ASP A 83 14.31 -20.20 18.14
C ASP A 83 15.25 -19.36 19.05
N GLY A 84 14.86 -18.13 19.39
CA GLY A 84 15.70 -17.13 20.04
C GLY A 84 16.66 -16.42 19.07
N PHE A 85 16.78 -15.10 19.15
CA PHE A 85 17.55 -14.32 18.17
C PHE A 85 19.04 -14.70 18.12
N THR A 86 19.51 -15.06 16.92
CA THR A 86 20.92 -15.20 16.57
C THR A 86 21.49 -13.91 15.97
N GLU A 87 22.82 -13.75 15.96
CA GLU A 87 23.48 -12.60 15.30
C GLU A 87 23.14 -12.52 13.80
N GLN A 88 23.02 -13.66 13.13
CA GLN A 88 22.67 -13.74 11.71
C GLN A 88 21.24 -13.25 11.43
N GLU A 89 20.30 -13.53 12.33
CA GLU A 89 18.92 -13.06 12.22
C GLU A 89 18.81 -11.56 12.49
N LEU A 90 19.55 -11.05 13.48
CA LEU A 90 19.62 -9.60 13.73
C LEU A 90 20.20 -8.83 12.54
N ASP A 91 21.25 -9.36 11.89
CA ASP A 91 21.78 -8.78 10.65
C ASP A 91 20.74 -8.82 9.50
N THR A 92 19.97 -9.91 9.40
CA THR A 92 18.91 -10.05 8.39
C THR A 92 17.82 -9.00 8.60
N LEU A 93 17.36 -8.80 9.83
CA LEU A 93 16.41 -7.73 10.17
C LEU A 93 16.97 -6.34 9.85
N GLY A 94 18.25 -6.11 10.15
CA GLY A 94 18.93 -4.86 9.81
C GLY A 94 19.02 -4.62 8.30
N ARG A 95 19.25 -5.68 7.50
CA ARG A 95 19.25 -5.60 6.03
C ARG A 95 17.87 -5.29 5.48
N ILE A 96 16.83 -5.97 5.94
CA ILE A 96 15.44 -5.74 5.51
C ILE A 96 15.04 -4.29 5.80
N ARG A 97 15.31 -3.80 7.01
CA ARG A 97 15.01 -2.42 7.39
C ARG A 97 15.69 -1.41 6.45
N ARG A 98 16.98 -1.58 6.16
CA ARG A 98 17.71 -0.70 5.22
C ARG A 98 17.14 -0.73 3.80
N MET A 99 16.71 -1.90 3.32
CA MET A 99 16.06 -2.02 2.01
C MET A 99 14.73 -1.28 1.98
N GLN A 100 13.94 -1.38 3.05
CA GLN A 100 12.65 -0.68 3.18
C GLN A 100 12.82 0.84 3.29
N GLU A 101 13.84 1.31 4.02
CA GLU A 101 14.18 2.75 4.11
C GLU A 101 14.55 3.34 2.74
N GLY A 102 15.03 2.51 1.80
CA GLY A 102 15.34 2.90 0.42
C GLY A 102 14.20 2.73 -0.58
N GLU A 103 13.03 2.22 -0.17
CA GLU A 103 11.89 2.01 -1.07
C GLU A 103 11.20 3.35 -1.39
N ASP A 104 10.99 3.63 -2.68
CA ASP A 104 10.18 4.76 -3.11
C ASP A 104 8.70 4.43 -2.88
N VAL A 105 8.20 4.85 -1.71
CA VAL A 105 6.81 4.63 -1.28
C VAL A 105 5.81 5.21 -2.28
N SER A 106 6.10 6.38 -2.87
CA SER A 106 5.20 7.01 -3.83
C SER A 106 5.17 6.24 -5.15
N ALA A 107 6.31 5.70 -5.61
CA ALA A 107 6.34 4.83 -6.78
C ALA A 107 5.63 3.50 -6.54
N ALA A 108 5.84 2.88 -5.38
CA ALA A 108 5.15 1.65 -4.99
C ALA A 108 3.63 1.87 -4.88
N ALA A 109 3.19 2.98 -4.28
CA ALA A 109 1.78 3.36 -4.21
C ALA A 109 1.18 3.57 -5.61
N ARG A 110 1.91 4.20 -6.54
CA ARG A 110 1.46 4.34 -7.93
C ARG A 110 1.26 3.01 -8.65
N ALA A 111 1.98 1.95 -8.29
CA ALA A 111 1.76 0.61 -8.85
C ALA A 111 0.51 -0.07 -8.28
N LEU A 112 0.01 0.40 -7.13
CA LEU A 112 -1.22 -0.09 -6.49
C LEU A 112 -2.48 0.68 -6.90
N THR A 113 -2.31 1.83 -7.56
CA THR A 113 -3.38 2.68 -8.07
C THR A 113 -3.36 2.70 -9.60
N VAL A 114 -4.51 2.69 -10.29
CA VAL A 114 -4.54 2.81 -11.75
C VAL A 114 -3.95 4.17 -12.19
N PRO A 115 -3.13 4.20 -13.26
CA PRO A 115 -2.58 5.44 -13.80
C PRO A 115 -3.67 6.40 -14.26
N ASP A 116 -3.46 7.69 -13.99
CA ASP A 116 -4.38 8.76 -14.37
C ASP A 116 -4.67 8.68 -15.88
N PRO A 117 -5.94 8.60 -16.32
CA PRO A 117 -6.23 8.72 -17.74
C PRO A 117 -5.70 10.08 -18.20
N ALA A 118 -4.94 10.08 -19.30
CA ALA A 118 -4.42 11.31 -19.90
C ALA A 118 -5.54 12.35 -19.98
N PRO A 119 -5.27 13.64 -19.69
CA PRO A 119 -6.30 14.66 -19.76
C PRO A 119 -6.95 14.55 -21.12
N ALA A 120 -8.25 14.28 -21.14
CA ALA A 120 -9.02 14.20 -22.37
C ALA A 120 -8.75 15.51 -23.10
N THR A 121 -7.96 15.45 -24.17
CA THR A 121 -7.85 16.55 -25.11
C THR A 121 -9.28 16.80 -25.54
N HIS A 122 -9.87 17.91 -25.09
CA HIS A 122 -11.16 18.36 -25.55
C HIS A 122 -11.01 18.53 -27.06
N ALA A 123 -11.32 17.47 -27.81
CA ALA A 123 -11.52 17.55 -29.24
C ALA A 123 -12.56 18.65 -29.41
N LYS A 124 -12.15 19.74 -30.06
CA LYS A 124 -12.99 20.85 -30.52
C LYS A 124 -14.39 20.31 -30.78
N GLY A 125 -15.34 20.67 -29.91
CA GLY A 125 -16.73 20.28 -30.08
C GLY A 125 -17.23 20.66 -31.48
N PRO A 126 -18.19 19.92 -32.06
CA PRO A 126 -18.69 20.20 -33.38
C PRO A 126 -19.15 21.66 -33.44
N THR A 127 -18.50 22.46 -34.28
CA THR A 127 -18.96 23.81 -34.59
C THR A 127 -20.30 23.69 -35.28
N SER A 128 -21.38 23.94 -34.53
CA SER A 128 -22.72 24.09 -35.08
C SER A 128 -22.69 25.19 -36.15
N ARG A 129 -22.76 24.80 -37.43
CA ARG A 129 -23.16 25.70 -38.52
C ARG A 129 -24.67 25.86 -38.44
N ILE A 130 -25.13 26.69 -37.51
CA ILE A 130 -26.49 27.20 -37.60
C ILE A 130 -26.48 28.32 -38.64
N LEU A 131 -27.32 28.12 -39.65
CA LEU A 131 -27.67 29.01 -40.74
C LEU A 131 -27.56 30.51 -40.38
N SER A 132 -26.76 31.23 -41.17
CA SER A 132 -26.99 32.65 -41.39
C SER A 132 -27.86 32.76 -42.64
N ILE A 133 -29.10 33.21 -42.43
CA ILE A 133 -30.04 33.68 -43.47
C ILE A 133 -29.47 34.96 -44.09
#